data_AF-A0A3T1CY49-F1
#
_entry.id   AF-A0A3T1CY49-F1
#
_cell.length_a   1.000
_cell.length_b   1.000
_cell.length_c   1.000
_cell.angle_alpha   90.00
_cell.angle_beta   90.00
_cell.angle_gamma   90.00
#
_symmetry.space_group_name_H-M   'P 1'
#
loop_
_entity.id
_entity.type
_entity.pdbx_description
1 polymer ?
#
loop_
_entity_poly.entity_id
_entity_poly.type
_entity_poly.pdbx_seq_one_letter_code
_entity_poly.pdbx_strand_id
1 'polypeptide(L)'
;MAININDFFDLNLDKKENIITELKKKYSFLTPKQQTNLYQLIDLAVEFKQIPDQIQSKDISALPLEKQILPLLQKWLNNNVNSITTRNNARLAKPFSDKDTVEDPALAHMLSTYFKVDNYDLTGDCGVEQHLQSHQILMAIENIQGHLLEEYIASVICGDPFNFLWCDGQTIKAADFCKRIDIHGEPSLLRLIQIKNKYNTENSSSSKIREDTPIVIWYRLGKKKIDKKNVPDYKWDDLNNAVEGITGHNPDLSEEKYLNFLENIITHNPKIFYNEA
;
A
#
# COMPACT_ATOMS: atom_id res chain seq x y z
N MET A 1 18.37 25.49 -8.65
CA MET A 1 18.64 24.18 -8.03
C MET A 1 17.37 23.79 -7.29
N ALA A 2 16.76 22.64 -7.60
CA ALA A 2 15.52 22.22 -6.95
C ALA A 2 15.87 21.57 -5.60
N ILE A 3 15.16 21.93 -4.53
CA ILE A 3 15.33 21.26 -3.23
C ILE A 3 14.78 19.83 -3.30
N ASN A 4 15.53 18.88 -2.75
CA ASN A 4 15.08 17.52 -2.50
C ASN A 4 14.89 17.31 -0.99
N ILE A 5 14.14 16.27 -0.63
CA ILE A 5 13.99 15.79 0.74
C ILE A 5 15.33 15.52 1.43
N ASN A 6 16.38 15.20 0.64
CA ASN A 6 17.73 15.03 1.18
C ASN A 6 18.30 16.31 1.80
N ASP A 7 17.91 17.48 1.31
CA ASP A 7 18.36 18.77 1.85
C ASP A 7 17.85 18.99 3.29
N PHE A 8 16.73 18.35 3.67
CA PHE A 8 16.29 18.35 5.07
C PHE A 8 17.30 17.64 5.98
N PHE A 9 17.92 16.54 5.52
CA PHE A 9 18.91 15.81 6.31
C PHE A 9 20.24 16.56 6.46
N ASP A 10 20.51 17.54 5.61
CA ASP A 10 21.71 18.38 5.67
C ASP A 10 21.52 19.63 6.54
N LEU A 11 20.29 19.91 6.99
CA LEU A 11 20.04 20.99 7.94
C LEU A 11 20.69 20.73 9.30
N ASN A 12 21.03 21.82 10.00
CA ASN A 12 21.43 21.73 11.41
C ASN A 12 20.26 21.25 12.30
N LEU A 13 20.59 20.80 13.51
CA LEU A 13 19.62 20.21 14.44
C LEU A 13 18.49 21.19 14.79
N ASP A 14 18.81 22.43 15.16
CA ASP A 14 17.81 23.44 15.53
C ASP A 14 16.76 23.68 14.42
N LYS A 15 17.19 23.73 13.15
CA LYS A 15 16.26 23.89 12.03
C LYS A 15 15.39 22.66 11.83
N LYS A 16 15.94 21.45 11.97
CA LYS A 16 15.17 20.20 11.88
C LYS A 16 14.11 20.14 12.98
N GLU A 17 14.50 20.42 14.22
CA GLU A 17 13.60 20.41 15.37
C GLU A 17 12.47 21.43 15.23
N ASN A 18 12.77 22.64 14.78
CA ASN A 18 11.76 23.66 14.48
C ASN A 18 10.75 23.18 13.42
N ILE A 19 11.23 22.62 12.30
CA ILE A 19 10.37 22.08 11.24
C ILE A 19 9.51 20.94 11.76
N ILE A 20 10.09 19.98 12.49
CA ILE A 20 9.34 18.86 13.08
C ILE A 20 8.27 19.38 14.04
N THR A 21 8.57 20.38 14.86
CA THR A 21 7.61 21.01 15.77
C THR A 21 6.45 21.64 15.02
N GLU A 22 6.72 22.36 13.92
CA GLU A 22 5.68 22.94 13.07
C GLU A 22 4.79 21.88 12.42
N LEU A 23 5.39 20.77 11.95
CA LEU A 23 4.63 19.63 11.41
C LEU A 23 3.72 19.02 12.49
N LYS A 24 4.27 18.72 13.68
CA LYS A 24 3.50 18.15 14.80
C LYS A 24 2.33 19.07 15.20
N LYS A 25 2.57 20.39 15.24
CA LYS A 25 1.53 21.40 15.51
C LYS A 25 0.44 21.43 14.43
N LYS A 26 0.80 21.34 13.14
CA LYS A 26 -0.16 21.34 12.02
C LYS A 26 -1.17 20.19 12.10
N TYR A 27 -0.72 19.01 12.55
CA TYR A 27 -1.55 17.80 12.61
C TYR A 27 -2.13 17.52 14.01
N SER A 28 -2.15 18.53 14.90
CA SER A 28 -2.73 18.43 16.25
C SER A 28 -4.25 18.21 16.29
N PHE A 29 -4.94 18.28 15.15
CA PHE A 29 -6.37 17.97 15.05
C PHE A 29 -6.69 16.46 15.01
N LEU A 30 -5.69 15.61 14.81
CA LEU A 30 -5.85 14.15 14.77
C LEU A 30 -6.20 13.59 16.16
N THR A 31 -6.77 12.39 16.23
CA THR A 31 -6.99 11.72 17.52
C THR A 31 -5.66 11.38 18.21
N PRO A 32 -5.61 11.22 19.54
CA PRO A 32 -4.36 10.94 20.26
C PRO A 32 -3.58 9.72 19.72
N LYS A 33 -4.30 8.65 19.36
CA LYS A 33 -3.69 7.44 18.76
C LYS A 33 -3.10 7.74 17.37
N GLN A 34 -3.82 8.48 16.53
CA GLN A 34 -3.33 8.88 15.21
C GLN A 34 -2.11 9.82 15.32
N GLN A 35 -2.13 10.77 16.25
CA GLN A 35 -0.98 11.65 16.51
C GLN A 35 0.24 10.85 16.94
N THR A 36 0.05 9.92 17.89
CA THR A 36 1.14 9.06 18.37
C THR A 36 1.79 8.29 17.22
N ASN A 37 0.98 7.63 16.39
CA ASN A 37 1.47 6.89 15.24
C ASN A 37 2.17 7.79 14.21
N LEU A 38 1.57 8.95 13.89
CA LEU A 38 2.15 9.91 12.95
C LEU A 38 3.49 10.44 13.45
N TYR A 39 3.60 10.76 14.74
CA TYR A 39 4.82 11.29 15.32
C TYR A 39 5.93 10.23 15.36
N GLN A 40 5.59 8.99 15.71
CA GLN A 40 6.54 7.89 15.61
C GLN A 40 6.99 7.66 14.17
N LEU A 41 6.09 7.70 13.19
CA LEU A 41 6.45 7.60 11.76
C LEU A 41 7.40 8.72 11.34
N ILE A 42 7.15 9.97 11.75
CA ILE A 42 8.06 11.10 11.50
C ILE A 42 9.43 10.82 12.10
N ASP A 43 9.46 10.46 13.39
CA ASP A 43 10.72 10.26 14.11
C ASP A 43 11.55 9.12 13.47
N LEU A 44 10.91 8.00 13.08
CA LEU A 44 11.58 6.91 12.36
C LEU A 44 12.03 7.30 10.96
N ALA A 45 11.19 8.00 10.19
CA ALA A 45 11.54 8.43 8.84
C ALA A 45 12.73 9.40 8.85
N VAL A 46 12.81 10.26 9.87
CA VAL A 46 13.92 11.19 10.05
C VAL A 46 15.18 10.46 10.48
N GLU A 47 15.11 9.66 11.54
CA GLU A 47 16.24 8.93 12.11
C GLU A 47 16.90 7.99 11.10
N PHE A 48 16.09 7.20 10.39
CA PHE A 48 16.58 6.20 9.44
C PHE A 48 16.67 6.70 8.00
N LYS A 49 16.47 8.02 7.78
CA LYS A 49 16.49 8.68 6.47
C LYS A 49 15.55 8.05 5.43
N GLN A 50 14.37 7.64 5.88
CA GLN A 50 13.37 6.91 5.08
C GLN A 50 12.26 7.78 4.50
N ILE A 51 12.37 9.12 4.53
CA ILE A 51 11.36 10.00 3.94
C ILE A 51 11.36 9.86 2.40
N PRO A 52 10.27 9.39 1.77
CA PRO A 52 10.20 9.19 0.32
C PRO A 52 10.32 10.49 -0.46
N ASP A 53 10.89 10.37 -1.65
CA ASP A 53 11.10 11.50 -2.55
C ASP A 53 9.76 12.12 -2.93
N GLN A 54 9.68 13.45 -2.86
CA GLN A 54 8.47 14.20 -3.16
C GLN A 54 8.62 14.94 -4.47
N ILE A 55 7.69 14.72 -5.40
CA ILE A 55 7.62 15.51 -6.63
C ILE A 55 7.25 16.95 -6.25
N GLN A 56 8.10 17.91 -6.57
CA GLN A 56 7.80 19.32 -6.32
C GLN A 56 6.62 19.78 -7.18
N SER A 57 5.62 20.45 -6.58
CA SER A 57 4.61 21.16 -7.36
C SER A 57 5.17 22.48 -7.88
N LYS A 58 4.51 23.06 -8.90
CA LYS A 58 4.84 24.40 -9.41
C LYS A 58 4.86 25.44 -8.28
N ASP A 59 3.89 25.37 -7.38
CA ASP A 59 3.77 26.31 -6.24
C ASP A 59 4.97 26.21 -5.29
N ILE A 60 5.41 24.99 -4.96
CA ILE A 60 6.59 24.79 -4.09
C ILE A 60 7.84 25.29 -4.80
N SER A 61 8.01 24.98 -6.09
CA SER A 61 9.19 25.37 -6.86
C SER A 61 9.34 26.89 -7.02
N ALA A 62 8.25 27.65 -6.87
CA ALA A 62 8.24 29.11 -6.94
C ALA A 62 8.66 29.79 -5.62
N LEU A 63 8.73 29.06 -4.51
CA LEU A 63 9.15 29.60 -3.22
C LEU A 63 10.68 29.79 -3.16
N PRO A 64 11.19 30.74 -2.35
CA PRO A 64 12.61 30.78 -2.00
C PRO A 64 13.09 29.43 -1.47
N LEU A 65 14.32 29.04 -1.83
CA LEU A 65 14.87 27.70 -1.58
C LEU A 65 14.69 27.32 -0.09
N GLU A 66 15.10 28.18 0.82
CA GLU A 66 15.01 27.99 2.27
C GLU A 66 13.57 27.79 2.80
N LYS A 67 12.54 28.10 2.02
CA LYS A 67 11.12 27.93 2.35
C LYS A 67 10.47 26.71 1.71
N GLN A 68 11.19 25.93 0.89
CA GLN A 68 10.61 24.78 0.15
C GLN A 68 10.49 23.51 0.99
N ILE A 69 11.35 23.31 1.99
CA ILE A 69 11.45 22.05 2.76
C ILE A 69 10.16 21.73 3.52
N LEU A 70 9.64 22.69 4.28
CA LEU A 70 8.44 22.48 5.10
C LEU A 70 7.21 22.10 4.23
N PRO A 71 6.87 22.83 3.14
CA PRO A 71 5.79 22.42 2.23
C PRO A 71 5.97 21.03 1.62
N LEU A 72 7.21 20.61 1.31
CA LEU A 72 7.47 19.26 0.79
C LEU A 72 7.18 18.18 1.84
N LEU A 73 7.63 18.39 3.07
CA LEU A 73 7.34 17.48 4.18
C LEU A 73 5.85 17.46 4.52
N GLN A 74 5.16 18.60 4.41
CA GLN A 74 3.70 18.67 4.56
C GLN A 74 2.98 17.90 3.45
N LYS A 75 3.46 17.98 2.20
CA LYS A 75 2.91 17.20 1.09
C LYS A 75 3.06 15.69 1.35
N TRP A 76 4.23 15.26 1.80
CA TRP A 76 4.50 13.89 2.22
C TRP A 76 3.52 13.43 3.33
N LEU A 77 3.42 14.18 4.42
CA LEU A 77 2.57 13.81 5.57
C LEU A 77 1.08 13.88 5.25
N ASN A 78 0.65 14.78 4.37
CA ASN A 78 -0.75 14.83 3.95
C ASN A 78 -1.22 13.52 3.30
N ASN A 79 -0.35 12.81 2.59
CA ASN A 79 -0.72 11.50 2.02
C ASN A 79 -1.07 10.50 3.13
N ASN A 80 -0.27 10.45 4.19
CA ASN A 80 -0.55 9.63 5.36
C ASN A 80 -1.84 10.05 6.06
N VAL A 81 -1.97 11.35 6.33
CA VAL A 81 -3.11 11.91 7.06
C VAL A 81 -4.41 11.64 6.32
N ASN A 82 -4.41 11.76 4.99
CA ASN A 82 -5.56 11.40 4.17
C ASN A 82 -5.86 9.90 4.31
N SER A 83 -4.85 9.03 4.25
CA SER A 83 -5.05 7.59 4.35
C SER A 83 -5.65 7.13 5.70
N ILE A 84 -5.21 7.74 6.81
CA ILE A 84 -5.71 7.38 8.15
C ILE A 84 -7.06 8.03 8.50
N THR A 85 -7.44 9.11 7.81
CA THR A 85 -8.72 9.79 8.00
C THR A 85 -9.79 9.31 7.01
N THR A 86 -9.39 8.85 5.82
CA THR A 86 -10.25 8.19 4.83
C THR A 86 -9.79 6.75 4.60
N ARG A 87 -10.35 5.82 5.39
CA ARG A 87 -9.98 4.39 5.29
C ARG A 87 -10.37 3.78 3.95
N ASN A 88 -9.53 2.87 3.47
CA ASN A 88 -9.75 2.16 2.20
C ASN A 88 -11.04 1.31 2.23
N ASN A 89 -11.38 0.69 3.36
CA ASN A 89 -12.64 -0.05 3.52
C ASN A 89 -13.93 0.79 3.33
N ALA A 90 -13.85 2.12 3.53
CA ALA A 90 -14.97 3.05 3.40
C ALA A 90 -14.95 3.76 2.03
N ARG A 91 -13.99 3.43 1.17
CA ARG A 91 -13.87 4.01 -0.16
C ARG A 91 -15.07 3.59 -1.01
N LEU A 92 -15.55 4.52 -1.82
CA LEU A 92 -16.47 4.23 -2.91
C LEU A 92 -15.68 4.11 -4.21
N ALA A 93 -16.01 3.11 -5.01
CA ALA A 93 -15.53 3.03 -6.37
C ALA A 93 -15.97 4.29 -7.12
N LYS A 94 -15.06 4.84 -7.92
CA LYS A 94 -15.47 5.81 -8.93
C LYS A 94 -16.41 5.08 -9.89
N PRO A 95 -17.53 5.70 -10.30
CA PRO A 95 -18.34 5.14 -11.38
C PRO A 95 -17.44 4.88 -12.59
N PHE A 96 -17.66 3.76 -13.28
CA PHE A 96 -17.05 3.59 -14.59
C PHE A 96 -17.53 4.74 -15.48
N SER A 97 -16.60 5.60 -15.87
CA SER A 97 -16.89 6.71 -16.76
C SER A 97 -16.16 6.46 -18.07
N ASP A 98 -16.87 6.65 -19.18
CA ASP A 98 -16.31 6.58 -20.55
C ASP A 98 -15.17 7.61 -20.78
N LYS A 99 -14.94 8.52 -19.81
CA LYS A 99 -13.89 9.53 -19.86
C LYS A 99 -12.55 9.04 -19.31
N ASP A 100 -12.54 8.02 -18.45
CA ASP A 100 -11.33 7.56 -17.75
C ASP A 100 -10.69 6.32 -18.41
N THR A 101 -11.51 5.49 -19.07
CA THR A 101 -11.06 4.25 -19.71
C THR A 101 -11.87 4.01 -20.97
N VAL A 102 -11.20 3.83 -22.12
CA VAL A 102 -11.83 3.42 -23.38
C VAL A 102 -11.55 1.93 -23.55
N GLU A 103 -12.59 1.12 -23.71
CA GLU A 103 -12.43 -0.29 -24.06
C GLU A 103 -11.75 -0.41 -25.42
N ASP A 104 -10.74 -1.28 -25.53
CA ASP A 104 -10.09 -1.58 -26.79
C ASP A 104 -11.00 -2.48 -27.65
N PRO A 105 -11.52 -2.00 -28.80
CA PRO A 105 -12.40 -2.80 -29.67
C PRO A 105 -11.74 -4.08 -30.18
N ALA A 106 -10.40 -4.15 -30.21
CA ALA A 106 -9.69 -5.36 -30.59
C ALA A 106 -9.95 -6.52 -29.63
N LEU A 107 -10.12 -6.26 -28.32
CA LEU A 107 -10.42 -7.30 -27.32
C LEU A 107 -11.77 -7.96 -27.60
N ALA A 108 -12.79 -7.15 -27.88
CA ALA A 108 -14.12 -7.63 -28.26
C ALA A 108 -14.08 -8.46 -29.56
N HIS A 109 -13.34 -7.98 -30.56
CA HIS A 109 -13.18 -8.67 -31.84
C HIS A 109 -12.46 -10.02 -31.71
N MET A 110 -11.36 -10.06 -30.95
CA MET A 110 -10.59 -11.28 -30.69
C MET A 110 -11.43 -12.32 -29.96
N LEU A 111 -12.15 -11.91 -28.90
CA LEU A 111 -13.00 -12.81 -28.13
C LEU A 111 -14.17 -13.34 -28.94
N SER A 112 -14.83 -12.47 -29.73
CA SER A 112 -15.90 -12.88 -30.66
C SER A 112 -15.40 -13.90 -31.68
N THR A 113 -14.20 -13.68 -32.22
CA THR A 113 -13.59 -14.60 -33.19
C THR A 113 -13.26 -15.95 -32.56
N TYR A 114 -12.70 -15.95 -31.34
CA TYR A 114 -12.42 -17.17 -30.59
C TYR A 114 -13.69 -18.00 -30.35
N PHE A 115 -14.76 -17.37 -29.86
CA PHE A 115 -16.03 -18.07 -29.61
C PHE A 115 -16.65 -18.70 -30.86
N LYS A 116 -16.51 -18.04 -32.01
CA LYS A 116 -16.96 -18.59 -33.31
C LYS A 116 -16.15 -19.81 -33.72
N VAL A 117 -14.83 -19.81 -33.50
CA VAL A 117 -13.94 -20.92 -33.89
C VAL A 117 -14.20 -22.15 -33.02
N ASP A 118 -14.48 -21.96 -31.74
CA ASP A 118 -14.64 -23.07 -30.77
C ASP A 118 -16.12 -23.51 -30.60
N ASN A 119 -17.02 -23.03 -31.46
CA ASN A 119 -18.47 -23.30 -31.45
C ASN A 119 -19.15 -23.03 -30.09
N TYR A 120 -18.72 -21.99 -29.36
CA TYR A 120 -19.43 -21.56 -28.16
C TYR A 120 -20.81 -21.01 -28.54
N ASP A 121 -21.83 -21.41 -27.79
CA ASP A 121 -23.17 -20.84 -27.90
C ASP A 121 -23.18 -19.43 -27.29
N LEU A 122 -23.33 -18.43 -28.15
CA LEU A 122 -23.40 -17.01 -27.77
C LEU A 122 -24.83 -16.52 -27.55
N THR A 123 -25.83 -17.41 -27.60
CA THR A 123 -27.24 -17.04 -27.50
C THR A 123 -27.78 -16.99 -26.07
N GLY A 124 -26.97 -17.34 -25.06
CA GLY A 124 -27.29 -17.18 -23.63
C GLY A 124 -26.69 -15.91 -23.00
N ASP A 125 -26.81 -15.77 -21.67
CA ASP A 125 -26.32 -14.63 -20.88
C ASP A 125 -24.78 -14.42 -20.92
N CYS A 126 -24.04 -15.31 -21.61
CA CYS A 126 -22.58 -15.45 -21.70
C CYS A 126 -21.98 -14.77 -22.95
N GLY A 127 -22.41 -13.55 -23.27
CA GLY A 127 -21.93 -12.81 -24.44
C GLY A 127 -20.52 -12.22 -24.28
N VAL A 128 -19.92 -11.78 -25.40
CA VAL A 128 -18.63 -11.03 -25.41
C VAL A 128 -18.67 -9.83 -24.44
N GLU A 129 -19.80 -9.12 -24.40
CA GLU A 129 -20.02 -7.97 -23.51
C GLU A 129 -19.92 -8.34 -22.02
N GLN A 130 -20.55 -9.45 -21.60
CA GLN A 130 -20.50 -9.89 -20.21
C GLN A 130 -19.06 -10.24 -19.77
N HIS A 131 -18.27 -10.84 -20.66
CA HIS A 131 -16.86 -11.13 -20.39
C HIS A 131 -16.02 -9.86 -20.22
N LEU A 132 -16.27 -8.84 -21.03
CA LEU A 132 -15.58 -7.55 -20.93
C LEU A 132 -15.98 -6.81 -19.64
N GLN A 133 -17.26 -6.79 -19.29
CA GLN A 133 -17.75 -6.23 -18.02
C GLN A 133 -17.14 -6.97 -16.82
N SER A 134 -17.13 -8.31 -16.86
CA SER A 134 -16.51 -9.12 -15.80
C SER A 134 -15.02 -8.83 -15.67
N HIS A 135 -14.31 -8.65 -16.79
CA HIS A 135 -12.91 -8.26 -16.79
C HIS A 135 -12.69 -6.91 -16.11
N GLN A 136 -13.50 -5.90 -16.42
CA GLN A 136 -13.42 -4.57 -15.78
C GLN A 136 -13.65 -4.64 -14.27
N ILE A 137 -14.66 -5.39 -13.84
CA ILE A 137 -14.93 -5.61 -12.41
C ILE A 137 -13.73 -6.29 -11.75
N LEU A 138 -13.15 -7.32 -12.38
CA LEU A 138 -11.96 -7.99 -11.86
C LEU A 138 -10.75 -7.05 -11.76
N MET A 139 -10.52 -6.16 -12.75
CA MET A 139 -9.46 -5.15 -12.66
C MET A 139 -9.69 -4.19 -11.49
N ALA A 140 -10.93 -3.76 -11.27
CA ALA A 140 -11.28 -2.90 -10.13
C ALA A 140 -11.04 -3.61 -8.79
N ILE A 141 -11.41 -4.89 -8.69
CA ILE A 141 -11.14 -5.73 -7.52
C ILE A 141 -9.63 -5.89 -7.30
N GLU A 142 -8.85 -6.22 -8.34
CA GLU A 142 -7.40 -6.37 -8.24
C GLU A 142 -6.71 -5.09 -7.75
N ASN A 143 -7.18 -3.92 -8.20
CA ASN A 143 -6.65 -2.62 -7.79
C ASN A 143 -6.87 -2.32 -6.31
N ILE A 144 -8.04 -2.66 -5.75
CA ILE A 144 -8.34 -2.40 -4.33
C ILE A 144 -7.83 -3.53 -3.42
N GLN A 145 -7.66 -4.74 -3.94
CA GLN A 145 -7.26 -5.92 -3.16
C GLN A 145 -5.94 -5.71 -2.42
N GLY A 146 -4.95 -5.05 -3.04
CA GLY A 146 -3.68 -4.72 -2.39
C GLY A 146 -3.88 -3.88 -1.13
N HIS A 147 -4.68 -2.82 -1.24
CA HIS A 147 -5.01 -1.95 -0.10
C HIS A 147 -5.79 -2.68 1.00
N LEU A 148 -6.74 -3.54 0.62
CA LEU A 148 -7.50 -4.34 1.60
C LEU A 148 -6.64 -5.39 2.30
N LEU A 149 -5.66 -5.95 1.60
CA LEU A 149 -4.68 -6.86 2.20
C LEU A 149 -3.83 -6.16 3.25
N GLU A 150 -3.31 -4.98 2.93
CA GLU A 150 -2.58 -4.15 3.90
C GLU A 150 -3.47 -3.77 5.09
N GLU A 151 -4.72 -3.36 4.85
CA GLU A 151 -5.64 -2.97 5.92
C GLU A 151 -5.98 -4.15 6.85
N TYR A 152 -6.19 -5.35 6.31
CA TYR A 152 -6.38 -6.56 7.11
C TYR A 152 -5.17 -6.82 8.02
N ILE A 153 -3.96 -6.79 7.46
CA ILE A 153 -2.72 -7.02 8.22
C ILE A 153 -2.57 -5.94 9.30
N ALA A 154 -2.77 -4.67 8.95
CA ALA A 154 -2.71 -3.55 9.87
C ALA A 154 -3.70 -3.67 11.03
N SER A 155 -4.89 -4.20 10.78
CA SER A 155 -5.92 -4.44 11.81
C SER A 155 -5.45 -5.39 12.92
N VAL A 156 -4.43 -6.20 12.65
CA VAL A 156 -3.83 -7.15 13.59
C VAL A 156 -2.51 -6.62 14.13
N ILE A 157 -1.51 -6.40 13.25
CA ILE A 157 -0.11 -6.18 13.68
C ILE A 157 0.17 -4.75 14.18
N CYS A 158 -0.74 -3.80 13.97
CA CYS A 158 -0.61 -2.45 14.55
C CYS A 158 -1.19 -2.34 15.96
N GLY A 159 -1.81 -3.40 16.48
CA GLY A 159 -2.27 -3.49 17.86
C GLY A 159 -1.21 -4.09 18.80
N ASP A 160 -1.48 -4.03 20.10
CA ASP A 160 -0.73 -4.80 21.08
C ASP A 160 -0.92 -6.31 20.82
N PRO A 161 0.12 -7.14 21.03
CA PRO A 161 1.48 -6.79 21.49
C PRO A 161 2.45 -6.39 20.36
N PHE A 162 2.03 -6.49 19.09
CA PHE A 162 2.93 -6.42 17.94
C PHE A 162 3.46 -5.00 17.67
N ASN A 163 2.61 -3.99 17.80
CA ASN A 163 2.98 -2.56 17.73
C ASN A 163 3.83 -2.20 16.50
N PHE A 164 3.46 -2.70 15.33
CA PHE A 164 3.97 -2.19 14.06
C PHE A 164 3.26 -0.88 13.68
N LEU A 165 3.92 -0.05 12.90
CA LEU A 165 3.31 1.13 12.28
C LEU A 165 2.96 0.81 10.83
N TRP A 166 1.73 1.11 10.44
CA TRP A 166 1.29 1.04 9.04
C TRP A 166 1.77 2.29 8.31
N CYS A 167 2.57 2.08 7.26
CA CYS A 167 3.20 3.12 6.46
C CYS A 167 2.31 3.63 5.30
N ASP A 168 0.99 3.68 5.52
CA ASP A 168 0.01 4.07 4.50
C ASP A 168 0.27 5.49 3.97
N GLY A 169 -0.11 5.74 2.72
CA GLY A 169 0.16 6.99 2.00
C GLY A 169 1.63 7.15 1.58
N GLN A 170 2.39 6.05 1.51
CA GLN A 170 3.83 6.05 1.18
C GLN A 170 4.63 6.89 2.18
N THR A 171 4.52 6.59 3.48
CA THR A 171 5.25 7.36 4.51
C THR A 171 6.69 6.97 4.66
N ILE A 172 7.02 5.70 4.41
CA ILE A 172 8.36 5.13 4.47
C ILE A 172 8.70 4.61 3.06
N LYS A 173 9.93 4.84 2.60
CA LYS A 173 10.38 4.40 1.27
C LYS A 173 10.16 2.89 1.09
N ALA A 174 9.32 2.55 0.10
CA ALA A 174 9.11 1.17 -0.39
C ALA A 174 8.70 0.14 0.68
N ALA A 175 8.15 0.57 1.81
CA ALA A 175 7.67 -0.30 2.88
C ALA A 175 6.22 0.04 3.26
N ASP A 176 5.47 -0.98 3.60
CA ASP A 176 4.07 -0.89 4.00
C ASP A 176 3.93 -0.99 5.52
N PHE A 177 4.87 -1.65 6.21
CA PHE A 177 4.96 -1.66 7.68
C PHE A 177 6.37 -1.40 8.17
N CYS A 178 6.48 -0.72 9.31
CA CYS A 178 7.76 -0.53 9.98
C CYS A 178 7.68 -0.72 11.50
N LYS A 179 8.81 -1.09 12.10
CA LYS A 179 8.96 -1.20 13.56
C LYS A 179 10.39 -0.91 13.98
N ARG A 180 10.57 -0.10 15.02
CA ARG A 180 11.87 0.06 15.69
C ARG A 180 12.13 -1.13 16.60
N ILE A 181 13.36 -1.63 16.55
CA ILE A 181 13.90 -2.67 17.41
C ILE A 181 15.02 -2.05 18.22
N ASP A 182 14.80 -1.90 19.52
CA ASP A 182 15.81 -1.41 20.44
C ASP A 182 16.68 -2.57 20.91
N ILE A 183 17.99 -2.42 20.77
CA ILE A 183 18.98 -3.43 21.18
C ILE A 183 19.83 -2.81 22.29
N HIS A 184 19.90 -3.47 23.45
CA HIS A 184 20.67 -2.94 24.58
C HIS A 184 22.15 -2.77 24.21
N GLY A 185 22.64 -1.53 24.32
CA GLY A 185 24.03 -1.18 24.04
C GLY A 185 24.37 -0.97 22.57
N GLU A 186 23.39 -1.09 21.67
CA GLU A 186 23.58 -0.94 20.22
C GLU A 186 22.58 0.08 19.64
N PRO A 187 22.87 0.69 18.48
CA PRO A 187 21.90 1.52 17.79
C PRO A 187 20.63 0.74 17.46
N SER A 188 19.47 1.38 17.65
CA SER A 188 18.18 0.79 17.27
C SER A 188 18.15 0.45 15.79
N LEU A 189 17.47 -0.63 15.43
CA LEU A 189 17.28 -1.06 14.06
C LEU A 189 15.86 -0.76 13.59
N LEU A 190 15.70 -0.46 12.30
CA LEU A 190 14.40 -0.39 11.66
C LEU A 190 14.12 -1.69 10.92
N ARG A 191 13.02 -2.36 11.26
CA ARG A 191 12.46 -3.46 10.47
C ARG A 191 11.41 -2.90 9.53
N LEU A 192 11.52 -3.27 8.25
CA LEU A 192 10.63 -2.82 7.18
C LEU A 192 10.03 -4.03 6.49
N ILE A 193 8.72 -4.01 6.25
CA ILE A 193 8.00 -5.06 5.53
C ILE A 193 7.27 -4.43 4.35
N GLN A 194 7.41 -5.04 3.18
CA GLN A 194 6.62 -4.72 2.00
C GLN A 194 5.69 -5.89 1.69
N ILE A 195 4.41 -5.60 1.51
CA ILE A 195 3.35 -6.55 1.20
C ILE A 195 3.08 -6.53 -0.31
N LYS A 196 2.89 -7.73 -0.86
CA LYS A 196 2.42 -7.94 -2.23
C LYS A 196 1.28 -8.94 -2.21
N ASN A 197 0.28 -8.76 -3.07
CA ASN A 197 -0.83 -9.72 -3.16
C ASN A 197 -0.38 -11.06 -3.79
N LYS A 198 0.59 -11.03 -4.70
CA LYS A 198 1.06 -12.22 -5.43
C LYS A 198 2.56 -12.13 -5.70
N TYR A 199 3.21 -13.28 -5.88
CA TYR A 199 4.55 -13.32 -6.44
C TYR A 199 4.54 -12.68 -7.85
N ASN A 200 5.40 -11.71 -8.09
CA ASN A 200 5.63 -11.19 -9.43
C ASN A 200 6.67 -12.08 -10.11
N THR A 201 6.34 -12.73 -11.24
CA THR A 201 7.34 -13.48 -12.02
C THR A 201 8.32 -12.59 -12.78
N GLU A 202 7.96 -11.37 -13.16
CA GLU A 202 8.90 -10.42 -13.76
C GLU A 202 8.20 -9.06 -13.91
N ASN A 203 8.76 -8.03 -13.28
CA ASN A 203 8.74 -6.68 -13.82
C ASN A 203 10.11 -6.10 -13.47
N SER A 204 11.01 -6.11 -14.44
CA SER A 204 12.43 -5.73 -14.34
C SER A 204 12.66 -4.27 -13.92
N SER A 205 11.60 -3.46 -13.89
CA SER A 205 11.58 -2.09 -13.37
C SER A 205 11.49 -2.01 -11.84
N SER A 206 10.93 -3.04 -11.18
CA SER A 206 10.77 -3.10 -9.72
C SER A 206 11.92 -3.83 -8.99
N SER A 207 12.86 -4.39 -9.75
CA SER A 207 14.00 -5.16 -9.22
C SER A 207 15.20 -4.32 -8.78
N LYS A 208 15.15 -2.99 -8.96
CA LYS A 208 16.27 -2.09 -8.66
C LYS A 208 16.42 -1.68 -7.19
N ILE A 209 15.58 -2.17 -6.27
CA ILE A 209 15.66 -1.90 -4.82
C ILE A 209 16.10 -3.17 -4.06
N ARG A 210 16.93 -4.04 -4.66
CA ARG A 210 17.10 -5.43 -4.18
C ARG A 210 18.42 -5.78 -3.50
N GLU A 211 19.42 -4.90 -3.50
CA GLU A 211 20.75 -5.31 -3.00
C GLU A 211 21.20 -4.59 -1.71
N ASP A 212 20.57 -3.49 -1.28
CA ASP A 212 21.09 -2.68 -0.14
C ASP A 212 20.03 -2.23 0.90
N THR A 213 18.79 -2.74 0.89
CA THR A 213 17.74 -2.30 1.84
C THR A 213 17.32 -3.40 2.84
N PRO A 214 17.08 -3.05 4.12
CA PRO A 214 16.61 -3.99 5.14
C PRO A 214 15.12 -4.36 5.01
N ILE A 215 14.53 -4.21 3.81
CA ILE A 215 13.10 -4.40 3.55
C ILE A 215 12.83 -5.88 3.27
N VAL A 216 12.00 -6.50 4.10
CA VAL A 216 11.48 -7.85 3.88
C VAL A 216 10.28 -7.76 2.95
N ILE A 217 10.38 -8.35 1.76
CA ILE A 217 9.26 -8.44 0.83
C ILE A 217 8.51 -9.74 1.12
N TRP A 218 7.24 -9.62 1.49
CA TRP A 218 6.32 -10.74 1.65
C TRP A 218 5.23 -10.67 0.57
N TYR A 219 4.80 -11.83 0.08
CA TYR A 219 3.68 -11.92 -0.86
C TYR A 219 2.66 -12.95 -0.39
N ARG A 220 1.36 -12.64 -0.52
CA ARG A 220 0.28 -13.52 -0.05
C ARG A 220 0.16 -14.80 -0.85
N LEU A 221 -0.01 -14.68 -2.17
CA LEU A 221 -0.27 -15.82 -3.05
C LEU A 221 0.99 -16.24 -3.79
N GLY A 222 1.49 -17.45 -3.48
CA GLY A 222 2.51 -18.21 -4.19
C GLY A 222 1.93 -19.19 -5.21
N LYS A 223 2.77 -20.12 -5.69
CA LYS A 223 2.35 -21.31 -6.43
C LYS A 223 3.11 -22.54 -5.94
N LYS A 224 2.43 -23.68 -5.88
CA LYS A 224 3.07 -25.00 -5.73
C LYS A 224 2.50 -25.98 -6.75
N LYS A 225 3.23 -27.07 -7.02
CA LYS A 225 2.79 -28.12 -7.95
C LYS A 225 2.22 -29.31 -7.18
N ILE A 226 0.99 -29.68 -7.49
CA ILE A 226 0.36 -30.94 -7.06
C ILE A 226 -0.13 -31.64 -8.33
N ASP A 227 0.28 -32.90 -8.55
CA ASP A 227 -0.07 -33.69 -9.74
C ASP A 227 0.10 -32.95 -11.07
N LYS A 228 1.26 -32.27 -11.21
CA LYS A 228 1.63 -31.42 -12.36
C LYS A 228 0.74 -30.19 -12.60
N LYS A 229 -0.22 -29.90 -11.71
CA LYS A 229 -1.04 -28.68 -11.73
C LYS A 229 -0.50 -27.64 -10.75
N ASN A 230 -0.51 -26.37 -11.16
CA ASN A 230 -0.24 -25.27 -10.24
C ASN A 230 -1.46 -25.07 -9.34
N VAL A 231 -1.24 -25.03 -8.03
CA VAL A 231 -2.27 -24.70 -7.05
C VAL A 231 -1.82 -23.52 -6.18
N PRO A 232 -2.76 -22.77 -5.59
CA PRO A 232 -2.44 -21.72 -4.63
C PRO A 232 -1.55 -22.21 -3.50
N ASP A 233 -0.58 -21.38 -3.14
CA ASP A 233 0.30 -21.61 -2.01
C ASP A 233 0.40 -20.32 -1.19
N TYR A 234 -0.46 -20.20 -0.19
CA TYR A 234 -0.54 -18.99 0.62
C TYR A 234 0.62 -18.92 1.61
N LYS A 235 1.24 -17.75 1.75
CA LYS A 235 2.50 -17.58 2.51
C LYS A 235 2.30 -16.98 3.90
N TRP A 236 1.12 -17.11 4.49
CA TRP A 236 0.81 -16.52 5.79
C TRP A 236 1.78 -16.95 6.90
N ASP A 237 2.22 -18.20 6.90
CA ASP A 237 3.21 -18.71 7.85
C ASP A 237 4.52 -17.93 7.81
N ASP A 238 4.99 -17.53 6.62
CA ASP A 238 6.22 -16.75 6.47
C ASP A 238 6.08 -15.37 7.15
N LEU A 239 4.92 -14.71 7.01
CA LEU A 239 4.65 -13.42 7.65
C LEU A 239 4.47 -13.58 9.16
N ASN A 240 3.73 -14.60 9.59
CA ASN A 240 3.52 -14.92 11.00
C ASN A 240 4.87 -15.15 11.71
N ASN A 241 5.73 -15.98 11.12
CA ASN A 241 7.07 -16.26 11.65
C ASN A 241 7.96 -15.01 11.67
N ALA A 242 7.87 -14.13 10.66
CA ALA A 242 8.62 -12.89 10.63
C ALA A 242 8.19 -11.92 11.74
N VAL A 243 6.88 -11.77 11.98
CA VAL A 243 6.33 -10.94 13.06
C VAL A 243 6.66 -11.55 14.42
N GLU A 244 6.53 -12.87 14.57
CA GLU A 244 6.86 -13.60 15.80
C GLU A 244 8.35 -13.50 16.15
N GLY A 245 9.24 -13.66 15.17
CA GLY A 245 10.68 -13.48 15.39
C GLY A 245 11.07 -12.07 15.83
N ILE A 246 10.24 -11.06 15.54
CA ILE A 246 10.45 -9.67 15.93
C ILE A 246 9.81 -9.35 17.29
N THR A 247 8.64 -9.90 17.57
CA THR A 247 7.79 -9.48 18.70
C THR A 247 7.70 -10.51 19.82
N GLY A 248 8.09 -11.75 19.57
CA GLY A 248 7.85 -12.89 20.46
C GLY A 248 6.41 -13.39 20.46
N HIS A 249 5.55 -12.87 19.57
CA HIS A 249 4.14 -13.22 19.50
C HIS A 249 3.73 -13.57 18.07
N ASN A 250 2.96 -14.64 17.91
CA ASN A 250 2.39 -15.01 16.62
C ASN A 250 1.08 -14.23 16.35
N PRO A 251 0.96 -13.49 15.23
CA PRO A 251 -0.26 -12.72 14.93
C PRO A 251 -1.41 -13.56 14.39
N ASP A 252 -1.20 -14.85 14.11
CA ASP A 252 -2.23 -15.79 13.66
C ASP A 252 -3.01 -15.24 12.45
N LEU A 253 -2.28 -14.69 11.48
CA LEU A 253 -2.82 -14.27 10.19
C LEU A 253 -3.06 -15.49 9.31
N SER A 254 -4.17 -15.52 8.58
CA SER A 254 -4.50 -16.64 7.70
C SER A 254 -5.33 -16.22 6.51
N GLU A 255 -5.35 -17.07 5.48
CA GLU A 255 -6.17 -16.83 4.28
C GLU A 255 -7.65 -16.83 4.63
N GLU A 256 -8.09 -17.74 5.50
CA GLU A 256 -9.49 -17.81 5.96
C GLU A 256 -9.94 -16.50 6.61
N LYS A 257 -9.14 -15.98 7.56
CA LYS A 257 -9.45 -14.71 8.23
C LYS A 257 -9.41 -13.52 7.28
N TYR A 258 -8.49 -13.52 6.31
CA TYR A 258 -8.44 -12.50 5.27
C TYR A 258 -9.69 -12.54 4.37
N LEU A 259 -10.13 -13.72 3.93
CA LEU A 259 -11.35 -13.87 3.14
C LEU A 259 -12.59 -13.43 3.92
N ASN A 260 -12.69 -13.80 5.20
CA ASN A 260 -13.77 -13.32 6.08
C ASN A 260 -13.76 -11.79 6.22
N PHE A 261 -12.57 -11.18 6.33
CA PHE A 261 -12.42 -9.73 6.34
C PHE A 261 -12.92 -9.09 5.04
N LEU A 262 -12.56 -9.66 3.88
CA LEU A 262 -13.05 -9.18 2.58
C LEU A 262 -14.56 -9.31 2.46
N GLU A 263 -15.13 -10.46 2.80
CA GLU A 263 -16.57 -10.69 2.78
C GLU A 263 -17.30 -9.66 3.63
N ASN A 264 -16.84 -9.44 4.87
CA ASN A 264 -17.41 -8.45 5.77
C ASN A 264 -17.39 -7.03 5.16
N ILE A 265 -16.27 -6.61 4.56
CA ILE A 265 -16.19 -5.30 3.90
C ILE A 265 -17.18 -5.20 2.75
N ILE A 266 -17.25 -6.21 1.89
CA ILE A 266 -18.10 -6.20 0.69
C ILE A 266 -19.57 -6.20 1.09
N THR A 267 -19.95 -6.95 2.12
CA THR A 267 -21.33 -6.95 2.65
C THR A 267 -21.74 -5.58 3.17
N HIS A 268 -20.85 -4.84 3.83
CA HIS A 268 -21.15 -3.52 4.42
C HIS A 268 -20.93 -2.35 3.45
N ASN A 269 -20.10 -2.53 2.43
CA ASN A 269 -19.79 -1.55 1.40
C ASN A 269 -19.68 -2.25 0.03
N PRO A 270 -20.82 -2.68 -0.56
CA PRO A 270 -20.81 -3.34 -1.87
C PRO A 270 -20.31 -2.43 -2.98
N LYS A 271 -20.30 -1.11 -2.74
CA LYS A 271 -19.86 -0.08 -3.68
C LYS A 271 -18.35 0.15 -3.70
N ILE A 272 -17.57 -0.67 -2.99
CA ILE A 272 -16.13 -0.49 -2.82
C ILE A 272 -15.33 -0.70 -4.12
N PHE A 273 -15.76 -1.62 -4.98
CA PHE A 273 -15.11 -1.91 -6.28
C PHE A 273 -16.01 -1.61 -7.49
N TYR A 274 -17.33 -1.45 -7.29
CA TYR A 274 -18.27 -1.15 -8.36
C TYR A 274 -19.39 -0.23 -7.88
N ASN A 275 -19.60 0.88 -8.56
CA ASN A 275 -20.70 1.79 -8.26
C ASN A 275 -21.40 2.13 -9.57
N GLU A 276 -22.61 1.62 -9.76
CA GLU A 276 -23.50 2.09 -10.83
C GLU A 276 -23.84 3.56 -10.54
N ALA A 277 -23.68 4.40 -11.56
CA ALA A 277 -23.93 5.84 -11.50
C ALA A 277 -25.40 6.15 -11.19
#